data_AF-A0A4Y9ZEA0-F1
#
_entry.id   AF-A0A4Y9ZEA0-F1
#
_cell.length_a   1.000
_cell.length_b   1.000
_cell.length_c   1.000
_cell.angle_alpha   90.00
_cell.angle_beta   90.00
_cell.angle_gamma   90.00
#
_symmetry.space_group_name_H-M   'P 1'
#
loop_
_entity.id
_entity.type
_entity.pdbx_description
1 polymer ?
#
loop_
_entity_poly.entity_id
_entity_poly.type
_entity_poly.pdbx_seq_one_letter_code
_entity_poly.pdbx_strand_id
1 'polypeptide(L)'
;MTDTATDTLTNYIANQNSLLQEAAAALPHSFSQCTYPRGPIRQAVYLCTTCAVPRGLCSACSIACHTNHEQLELFPKRAFRCDCPTRALDHACTLHTTLEDANEGNAYGHNFKGLFCRCAREYDALKERETMIQCLSCEVRRMRSSPVPYSHTSRTGSTNHASTSASARRP
;
A
#
# COMPACT_ATOMS: atom_id res chain seq x y z
N MET A 1 54.67 9.07 16.92
CA MET A 1 53.85 9.99 16.10
C MET A 1 53.02 9.13 15.15
N THR A 2 51.93 8.56 15.64
CA THR A 2 51.06 7.65 14.85
C THR A 2 49.65 7.74 15.43
N ASP A 3 48.92 8.85 15.25
CA ASP A 3 47.57 8.89 15.85
C ASP A 3 46.58 9.93 15.31
N THR A 4 46.54 10.14 13.99
CA THR A 4 45.45 10.92 13.37
C THR A 4 44.62 10.09 12.39
N ALA A 5 45.21 9.07 11.75
CA ALA A 5 44.51 8.17 10.85
C ALA A 5 43.69 7.08 11.58
N THR A 6 44.17 6.62 12.73
CA THR A 6 43.48 5.64 13.59
C THR A 6 42.23 6.24 14.24
N ASP A 7 42.33 7.49 14.71
CA ASP A 7 41.24 8.20 15.39
C ASP A 7 40.10 8.61 14.42
N THR A 8 40.41 8.84 13.16
CA THR A 8 39.41 9.13 12.12
C THR A 8 38.67 7.86 11.65
N LEU A 9 39.36 6.73 11.55
CA LEU A 9 38.75 5.45 11.17
C LEU A 9 37.80 4.91 12.26
N THR A 10 38.19 4.96 13.54
CA THR A 10 37.35 4.52 14.67
C THR A 10 36.06 5.33 14.75
N ASN A 11 36.14 6.65 14.61
CA ASN A 11 34.98 7.52 14.58
C ASN A 11 34.05 7.23 13.39
N TYR A 12 34.61 6.93 12.22
CA TYR A 12 33.82 6.54 11.04
C TYR A 12 33.06 5.22 11.26
N ILE A 13 33.73 4.20 11.80
CA ILE A 13 33.10 2.90 12.11
C ILE A 13 32.00 3.07 13.17
N ALA A 14 32.25 3.87 14.21
CA ALA A 14 31.25 4.15 15.24
C ALA A 14 30.00 4.82 14.65
N ASN A 15 30.18 5.79 13.74
CA ASN A 15 29.09 6.44 13.04
C ASN A 15 28.31 5.43 12.16
N GLN A 16 29.00 4.62 11.36
CA GLN A 16 28.36 3.58 10.55
C GLN A 16 27.53 2.60 11.41
N ASN A 17 28.07 2.17 12.55
CA ASN A 17 27.35 1.28 13.47
C ASN A 17 26.11 1.95 14.06
N SER A 18 26.18 3.23 14.43
CA SER A 18 25.02 3.99 14.91
C SER A 18 23.91 4.03 13.85
N LEU A 19 24.26 4.37 12.61
CA LEU A 19 23.31 4.42 11.49
C LEU A 19 22.68 3.05 11.21
N LEU A 20 23.48 1.97 11.26
CA LEU A 20 22.98 0.61 11.10
C LEU A 20 22.02 0.21 12.23
N GLN A 21 22.32 0.60 13.47
CA GLN A 21 21.47 0.32 14.62
C GLN A 21 20.15 1.09 14.56
N GLU A 22 20.18 2.35 14.17
CA GLU A 22 18.97 3.17 13.94
C GLU A 22 18.11 2.57 12.82
N ALA A 23 18.71 2.18 11.70
CA ALA A 23 18.02 1.53 10.59
C ALA A 23 17.39 0.19 11.00
N ALA A 24 18.11 -0.62 11.77
CA ALA A 24 17.60 -1.90 12.29
C ALA A 24 16.43 -1.71 13.26
N ALA A 25 16.47 -0.66 14.10
CA ALA A 25 15.37 -0.35 15.02
C ALA A 25 14.11 0.13 14.29
N ALA A 26 14.26 0.84 13.16
CA ALA A 26 13.13 1.33 12.37
C ALA A 26 12.42 0.23 11.56
N LEU A 27 13.10 -0.88 11.25
CA LEU A 27 12.60 -1.91 10.33
C LEU A 27 12.47 -3.28 11.04
N PRO A 28 11.29 -3.62 11.60
CA PRO A 28 11.11 -4.80 12.47
C PRO A 28 11.12 -6.15 11.74
N HIS A 29 11.43 -6.20 10.44
CA HIS A 29 11.32 -7.41 9.62
C HIS A 29 12.62 -7.73 8.88
N SER A 30 12.94 -9.03 8.83
CA SER A 30 14.07 -9.53 8.05
C SER A 30 13.78 -9.42 6.55
N PHE A 31 14.62 -8.68 5.82
CA PHE A 31 14.55 -8.53 4.36
C PHE A 31 15.28 -9.65 3.60
N SER A 32 15.69 -10.70 4.31
CA SER A 32 16.49 -11.79 3.72
C SER A 32 15.65 -12.83 2.97
N GLN A 33 14.33 -12.79 3.07
CA GLN A 33 13.46 -13.83 2.49
C GLN A 33 12.21 -13.23 1.85
N CYS A 34 11.91 -13.66 0.62
CA CYS A 34 10.63 -13.36 -0.02
C CYS A 34 9.50 -14.06 0.74
N THR A 35 8.35 -13.40 0.86
CA THR A 35 7.19 -14.00 1.56
C THR A 35 6.39 -14.96 0.69
N TYR A 36 6.73 -15.12 -0.60
CA TYR A 36 5.97 -15.99 -1.52
C TYR A 36 5.75 -17.41 -0.98
N PRO A 37 6.75 -18.11 -0.40
CA PRO A 37 6.57 -19.46 0.14
C PRO A 37 5.59 -19.54 1.31
N ARG A 38 5.35 -18.42 2.01
CA ARG A 38 4.43 -18.34 3.16
C ARG A 38 2.95 -18.36 2.72
N GLY A 39 2.69 -18.31 1.42
CA GLY A 39 1.34 -18.27 0.87
C GLY A 39 0.64 -16.92 1.05
N PRO A 40 -0.70 -16.89 0.90
CA PRO A 40 -1.48 -15.67 1.07
C PRO A 40 -1.55 -15.26 2.56
N ILE A 41 -0.86 -14.19 2.93
CA ILE A 41 -0.79 -13.69 4.32
C ILE A 41 -1.27 -12.25 4.44
N ARG A 42 -1.42 -11.74 5.67
CA ARG A 42 -1.54 -10.30 5.91
C ARG A 42 -0.15 -9.68 6.03
N GLN A 43 0.20 -8.78 5.13
CA GLN A 43 1.54 -8.15 5.08
C GLN A 43 1.48 -6.77 4.41
N ALA A 44 2.46 -5.92 4.69
CA ALA A 44 2.68 -4.69 3.92
C ALA A 44 2.96 -5.04 2.45
N VAL A 45 2.37 -4.26 1.54
CA VAL A 45 2.50 -4.48 0.08
C VAL A 45 3.03 -3.21 -0.56
N TYR A 46 4.00 -3.38 -1.46
CA TYR A 46 4.59 -2.31 -2.25
C TYR A 46 4.18 -2.49 -3.70
N LEU A 47 3.56 -1.47 -4.29
CA LEU A 47 3.24 -1.44 -5.70
C LEU A 47 4.44 -0.88 -6.46
N CYS A 48 5.07 -1.67 -7.31
CA CYS A 48 6.05 -1.14 -8.24
C CYS A 48 5.34 -0.53 -9.45
N THR A 49 5.53 0.77 -9.68
CA THR A 49 4.94 1.50 -10.82
C THR A 49 5.86 1.54 -12.04
N THR A 50 7.16 1.28 -11.85
CA THR A 50 8.14 1.22 -12.95
C THR A 50 8.11 -0.11 -13.72
N CYS A 51 7.67 -1.21 -13.11
CA CYS A 51 7.54 -2.49 -13.81
C CYS A 51 6.47 -2.43 -14.90
N ALA A 52 6.68 -3.17 -16.00
CA ALA A 52 5.77 -3.19 -17.15
C ALA A 52 4.31 -3.50 -16.77
N VAL A 53 4.12 -4.37 -15.78
CA VAL A 53 2.81 -4.65 -15.17
C VAL A 53 2.88 -4.25 -13.70
N PRO A 54 2.00 -3.35 -13.22
CA PRO A 54 1.94 -3.00 -11.80
C PRO A 54 1.57 -4.23 -10.97
N ARG A 55 2.49 -4.67 -10.11
CA ARG A 55 2.35 -5.84 -9.25
C ARG A 55 2.74 -5.52 -7.81
N GLY A 56 2.19 -6.30 -6.88
CA GLY A 56 2.43 -6.09 -5.46
C GLY A 56 3.58 -6.95 -4.96
N LEU A 57 4.48 -6.31 -4.22
CA LEU A 57 5.71 -6.89 -3.71
C LEU A 57 5.67 -6.93 -2.18
N CYS A 58 6.30 -7.93 -1.58
CA CYS A 58 6.56 -7.92 -0.15
C CYS A 58 7.71 -6.94 0.19
N SER A 59 7.82 -6.54 1.46
CA SER A 59 8.86 -5.62 1.94
C SER A 59 10.30 -6.07 1.64
N ALA A 60 10.55 -7.37 1.57
CA ALA A 60 11.89 -7.87 1.24
C ALA A 60 12.23 -7.64 -0.25
N CYS A 61 11.28 -7.92 -1.14
CA CYS A 61 11.49 -7.76 -2.59
C CYS A 61 11.49 -6.29 -3.03
N SER A 62 10.77 -5.40 -2.32
CA SER A 62 10.82 -3.96 -2.60
C SER A 62 12.24 -3.39 -2.45
N ILE A 63 13.03 -3.97 -1.56
CA ILE A 63 14.41 -3.56 -1.29
C ILE A 63 15.40 -4.39 -2.11
N ALA A 64 15.29 -5.73 -2.08
CA ALA A 64 16.29 -6.61 -2.69
C ALA A 64 16.21 -6.67 -4.21
N CYS A 65 15.03 -6.50 -4.81
CA CYS A 65 14.81 -6.66 -6.25
C CYS A 65 14.41 -5.35 -6.93
N HIS A 66 13.73 -4.44 -6.20
CA HIS A 66 13.11 -3.25 -6.77
C HIS A 66 13.63 -1.93 -6.18
N THR A 67 14.78 -1.94 -5.51
CA THR A 67 15.35 -0.75 -4.83
C THR A 67 15.42 0.50 -5.72
N ASN A 68 15.70 0.33 -7.01
CA ASN A 68 15.86 1.42 -7.98
C ASN A 68 14.57 1.75 -8.76
N HIS A 69 13.45 1.14 -8.42
CA HIS A 69 12.16 1.41 -9.05
C HIS A 69 11.35 2.39 -8.20
N GLU A 70 10.47 3.14 -8.86
CA GLU A 70 9.44 3.89 -8.18
C GLU A 70 8.41 2.91 -7.60
N GLN A 71 8.11 3.10 -6.32
CA GLN A 71 7.28 2.21 -5.52
C GLN A 71 6.34 3.01 -4.63
N LEU A 72 5.09 2.54 -4.53
CA LEU A 72 4.09 3.07 -3.61
C LEU A 72 3.78 2.04 -2.52
N GLU A 73 3.91 2.42 -1.25
CA GLU A 73 3.47 1.56 -0.15
C GLU A 73 1.94 1.55 -0.05
N LEU A 74 1.31 0.38 -0.23
CA LEU A 74 -0.14 0.21 -0.22
C LEU A 74 -0.71 -0.16 1.16
N PHE A 75 0.11 -0.07 2.22
CA PHE A 75 -0.18 -0.53 3.57
C PHE A 75 -0.49 -2.05 3.63
N PRO A 76 -0.79 -2.64 4.81
CA PRO A 76 -1.11 -4.05 4.89
C PRO A 76 -2.29 -4.49 4.01
N LYS A 77 -2.12 -5.58 3.27
CA LYS A 77 -3.19 -6.27 2.54
C LYS A 77 -3.39 -7.67 3.12
N ARG A 78 -4.62 -8.18 3.11
CA ARG A 78 -4.97 -9.52 3.57
C ARG A 78 -4.99 -10.50 2.40
N ALA A 79 -4.65 -11.76 2.69
CA ALA A 79 -4.60 -12.83 1.70
C ALA A 79 -3.81 -12.44 0.45
N PHE A 80 -2.69 -11.74 0.64
CA PHE A 80 -1.82 -11.28 -0.44
C PHE A 80 -0.54 -12.10 -0.47
N ARG A 81 -0.13 -12.51 -1.66
CA ARG A 81 1.13 -13.22 -1.91
C ARG A 81 2.02 -12.37 -2.80
N CYS A 82 3.32 -12.32 -2.50
CA CYS A 82 4.29 -11.52 -3.26
C CYS A 82 4.26 -11.89 -4.76
N ASP A 83 4.28 -10.94 -5.68
CA ASP A 83 4.32 -11.25 -7.12
C ASP A 83 5.75 -11.30 -7.68
N CYS A 84 6.76 -10.92 -6.89
CA CYS A 84 8.16 -10.83 -7.33
C CYS A 84 8.69 -12.12 -8.03
N PRO A 85 8.47 -13.33 -7.50
CA PRO A 85 8.99 -14.55 -8.15
C PRO A 85 8.09 -15.10 -9.27
N THR A 86 7.01 -14.40 -9.64
CA THR A 86 6.04 -14.93 -10.58
C THR A 86 6.35 -14.53 -12.02
N ARG A 87 5.84 -15.32 -12.98
CA ARG A 87 5.83 -14.99 -14.43
C ARG A 87 5.11 -13.69 -14.79
N ALA A 88 4.49 -13.00 -13.83
CA ALA A 88 3.89 -11.69 -14.05
C ALA A 88 4.91 -10.55 -14.16
N LEU A 89 6.18 -10.81 -13.86
CA LEU A 89 7.29 -9.86 -13.97
C LEU A 89 8.41 -10.45 -14.84
N ASP A 90 9.08 -9.59 -15.62
CA ASP A 90 10.10 -9.98 -16.61
C ASP A 90 11.51 -10.18 -16.01
N HIS A 91 11.62 -10.35 -14.68
CA HIS A 91 12.91 -10.55 -14.00
C HIS A 91 12.76 -11.60 -12.90
N ALA A 92 13.88 -12.26 -12.56
CA ALA A 92 13.92 -13.26 -11.51
C ALA A 92 14.04 -12.61 -10.12
N CYS A 93 13.30 -13.14 -9.15
CA CYS A 93 13.45 -12.75 -7.75
C CYS A 93 14.79 -13.25 -7.18
N THR A 94 15.54 -12.36 -6.53
CA THR A 94 16.83 -12.70 -5.90
C THR A 94 16.65 -13.51 -4.61
N LEU A 95 15.51 -13.38 -3.94
CA LEU A 95 15.23 -14.00 -2.64
C LEU A 95 14.39 -15.29 -2.73
N HIS A 96 13.83 -15.59 -3.90
CA HIS A 96 13.11 -16.84 -4.21
C HIS A 96 13.43 -17.22 -5.65
N THR A 97 14.34 -18.18 -5.81
CA THR A 97 14.99 -18.48 -7.09
C THR A 97 14.15 -19.35 -8.03
N THR A 98 13.10 -19.98 -7.51
CA THR A 98 12.17 -20.76 -8.32
C THR A 98 11.19 -19.83 -9.02
N LEU A 99 11.07 -19.92 -10.35
CA LEU A 99 10.06 -19.17 -11.09
C LEU A 99 8.69 -19.79 -10.87
N GLU A 100 7.72 -18.95 -10.53
CA GLU A 100 6.38 -19.36 -10.12
C GLU A 100 5.32 -18.85 -11.09
N ASP A 101 4.14 -19.46 -11.07
CA ASP A 101 3.00 -18.96 -11.86
C ASP A 101 2.40 -17.70 -11.25
N ALA A 102 1.69 -16.93 -12.08
CA ALA A 102 1.05 -15.70 -11.65
C ALA A 102 0.02 -15.96 -10.53
N ASN A 103 -0.01 -15.08 -9.53
CA ASN A 103 -0.93 -15.21 -8.40
C ASN A 103 -2.38 -14.86 -8.80
N GLU A 104 -3.16 -15.86 -9.23
CA GLU A 104 -4.60 -15.69 -9.52
C GLU A 104 -5.43 -15.32 -8.28
N GLY A 105 -4.94 -15.67 -7.09
CA GLY A 105 -5.62 -15.40 -5.82
C GLY A 105 -5.49 -13.95 -5.31
N ASN A 106 -4.56 -13.17 -5.88
CA ASN A 106 -4.35 -11.77 -5.49
C ASN A 106 -5.47 -10.87 -6.02
N ALA A 107 -5.95 -9.95 -5.18
CA ALA A 107 -6.99 -8.99 -5.57
C ALA A 107 -6.40 -7.59 -5.80
N TYR A 108 -6.47 -7.13 -7.05
CA TYR A 108 -5.91 -5.84 -7.49
C TYR A 108 -7.02 -4.78 -7.54
N GLY A 109 -7.24 -4.12 -6.39
CA GLY A 109 -8.20 -3.02 -6.27
C GLY A 109 -7.66 -1.66 -6.75
N HIS A 110 -8.43 -0.61 -6.51
CA HIS A 110 -8.05 0.77 -6.85
C HIS A 110 -6.71 1.25 -6.24
N ASN A 111 -6.28 0.72 -5.08
CA ASN A 111 -4.97 1.07 -4.52
C ASN A 111 -3.80 0.63 -5.42
N PHE A 112 -3.98 -0.44 -6.21
CA PHE A 112 -3.00 -0.88 -7.22
C PHE A 112 -2.95 0.02 -8.46
N LYS A 113 -3.75 1.10 -8.47
CA LYS A 113 -3.70 2.19 -9.44
C LYS A 113 -3.16 3.49 -8.82
N GLY A 114 -2.60 3.42 -7.61
CA GLY A 114 -2.17 4.61 -6.86
C GLY A 114 -3.30 5.44 -6.27
N LEU A 115 -4.55 4.96 -6.30
CA LEU A 115 -5.72 5.69 -5.80
C LEU A 115 -6.07 5.25 -4.38
N PHE A 116 -6.25 6.21 -3.48
CA PHE A 116 -6.52 5.96 -2.05
C PHE A 116 -7.81 6.66 -1.57
N CYS A 117 -8.35 6.16 -0.45
CA CYS A 117 -9.53 6.70 0.25
C CYS A 117 -10.87 6.66 -0.53
N ARG A 118 -11.96 7.18 0.07
CA ARG A 118 -13.28 7.31 -0.59
C ARG A 118 -13.28 8.25 -1.79
N CYS A 119 -12.35 9.20 -1.82
CA CYS A 119 -12.28 10.24 -2.85
C CYS A 119 -11.51 9.83 -4.11
N ALA A 120 -10.92 8.63 -4.13
CA ALA A 120 -10.15 8.10 -5.27
C ALA A 120 -9.10 9.08 -5.80
N ARG A 121 -8.38 9.74 -4.88
CA ARG A 121 -7.26 10.64 -5.20
C ARG A 121 -5.94 9.89 -5.14
N GLU A 122 -4.98 10.35 -5.92
CA GLU A 122 -3.59 9.94 -5.80
C GLU A 122 -3.02 10.39 -4.45
N TYR A 123 -2.07 9.62 -3.93
CA TYR A 123 -1.37 9.94 -2.70
C TYR A 123 0.03 10.46 -3.00
N ASP A 124 0.35 11.64 -2.45
CA ASP A 124 1.68 12.24 -2.52
C ASP A 124 2.22 12.46 -1.11
N ALA A 125 3.14 11.59 -0.67
CA ALA A 125 3.70 11.63 0.67
C ALA A 125 4.38 12.97 1.04
N LEU A 126 4.80 13.77 0.05
CA LEU A 126 5.45 15.07 0.29
C LEU A 126 4.45 16.22 0.45
N LYS A 127 3.24 16.06 -0.09
CA LYS A 127 2.20 17.11 -0.05
C LYS A 127 1.13 16.87 1.00
N GLU A 128 0.96 15.63 1.43
CA GLU A 128 -0.09 15.26 2.39
C GLU A 128 0.24 15.76 3.80
N ARG A 129 -0.70 16.50 4.40
CA ARG A 129 -0.52 17.18 5.69
C ARG A 129 -0.97 16.31 6.87
N GLU A 130 -1.72 15.25 6.60
CA GLU A 130 -2.35 14.39 7.59
C GLU A 130 -1.87 12.95 7.47
N THR A 131 -1.92 12.20 8.58
CA THR A 131 -1.56 10.77 8.58
C THR A 131 -2.60 9.96 7.81
N MET A 132 -2.16 9.20 6.80
CA MET A 132 -3.07 8.27 6.12
C MET A 132 -3.40 7.07 7.01
N ILE A 133 -4.70 6.80 7.15
CA ILE A 133 -5.22 5.60 7.81
C ILE A 133 -5.89 4.69 6.79
N GLN A 134 -5.47 3.43 6.72
CA GLN A 134 -6.06 2.44 5.81
C GLN A 134 -7.36 1.89 6.41
N CYS A 135 -8.47 1.98 5.67
CA CYS A 135 -9.72 1.36 6.09
C CYS A 135 -9.72 -0.16 5.88
N LEU A 136 -10.52 -0.89 6.67
CA LEU A 136 -10.64 -2.35 6.58
C LEU A 136 -10.99 -2.81 5.16
N SER A 137 -11.90 -2.12 4.47
CA SER A 137 -12.31 -2.46 3.11
C SER A 137 -11.17 -2.40 2.08
N CYS A 138 -10.14 -1.57 2.32
CA CYS A 138 -8.95 -1.50 1.49
C CYS A 138 -7.94 -2.62 1.80
N GLU A 139 -7.99 -3.23 2.99
CA GLU A 139 -7.16 -4.41 3.32
C GLU A 139 -7.66 -5.69 2.63
N VAL A 140 -8.98 -5.84 2.43
CA VAL A 140 -9.60 -7.12 2.03
C VAL A 140 -10.06 -7.22 0.58
N ARG A 141 -10.13 -6.12 -0.19
CA ARG A 141 -11.11 -5.95 -1.30
C ARG A 141 -11.18 -7.12 -2.31
N ARG A 142 -11.97 -8.13 -1.96
CA ARG A 142 -12.76 -9.00 -2.83
C ARG A 142 -14.20 -8.46 -2.86
N MET A 143 -14.40 -7.19 -3.24
CA MET A 143 -15.75 -6.66 -3.43
C MET A 143 -16.07 -6.71 -4.92
N ARG A 144 -16.97 -7.64 -5.27
CA ARG A 144 -17.75 -7.63 -6.50
C ARG A 144 -18.14 -6.18 -6.82
N SER A 145 -17.92 -5.78 -8.05
CA SER A 145 -18.39 -4.53 -8.63
C SER A 145 -19.91 -4.40 -8.45
N SER A 146 -20.35 -3.65 -7.45
CA SER A 146 -21.65 -2.98 -7.51
C SER A 146 -21.47 -1.52 -7.10
N PRO A 147 -21.88 -0.57 -7.95
CA PRO A 147 -21.89 0.83 -7.58
C PRO A 147 -23.08 1.03 -6.65
N VAL A 148 -22.84 1.37 -5.38
CA VAL A 148 -23.91 1.93 -4.56
C VAL A 148 -23.80 3.44 -4.69
N PRO A 149 -24.74 4.13 -5.36
CA PRO A 149 -24.72 5.58 -5.39
C PRO A 149 -25.06 6.09 -3.99
N TYR A 150 -24.13 6.81 -3.38
CA TYR A 150 -24.37 7.51 -2.14
C TYR A 150 -25.17 8.79 -2.44
N SER A 151 -26.48 8.76 -2.23
CA SER A 151 -27.31 9.96 -2.25
C SER A 151 -27.16 10.73 -0.94
N HIS A 152 -26.48 11.87 -0.99
CA HIS A 152 -26.56 12.88 0.06
C HIS A 152 -27.96 13.50 0.04
N THR A 153 -28.85 13.07 0.93
CA THR A 153 -30.03 13.89 1.27
C THR A 153 -29.59 14.94 2.29
N SER A 154 -29.31 16.14 1.80
CA SER A 154 -29.12 17.34 2.63
C SER A 154 -30.44 17.67 3.32
N ARG A 155 -30.47 17.46 4.63
CA ARG A 155 -31.55 17.88 5.52
C ARG A 155 -31.39 19.38 5.80
N THR A 156 -32.10 20.23 5.06
CA THR A 156 -32.27 21.65 5.41
C THR A 156 -33.72 21.89 5.83
N GLY A 157 -33.89 22.41 7.04
CA GLY A 157 -35.18 22.62 7.67
C GLY A 157 -35.97 23.82 7.13
N SER A 158 -37.29 23.68 7.25
CA SER A 158 -38.29 24.68 7.65
C SER A 158 -38.27 26.08 7.03
N THR A 159 -39.28 26.36 6.20
CA THR A 159 -40.12 27.57 6.33
C THR A 159 -41.59 27.24 6.04
N ASN A 160 -42.47 27.75 6.91
CA ASN A 160 -43.93 27.67 6.82
C ASN A 160 -44.48 28.59 5.72
N HIS A 161 -45.56 28.19 5.06
CA HIS A 161 -46.66 29.12 4.71
C HIS A 161 -48.02 28.41 4.51
N ALA A 162 -48.91 28.70 5.45
CA ALA A 162 -50.36 28.90 5.42
C ALA A 162 -51.23 28.41 4.23
N SER A 163 -52.12 27.45 4.55
CA SER A 163 -53.59 27.41 4.32
C SER A 163 -54.23 27.97 3.03
N THR A 164 -54.99 27.12 2.31
CA THR A 164 -56.45 27.28 2.11
C THR A 164 -57.12 26.02 1.53
N SER A 165 -58.44 25.97 1.64
CA SER A 165 -59.39 24.85 1.74
C SER A 165 -60.05 24.36 0.43
N ALA A 166 -60.88 23.29 0.58
CA ALA A 166 -62.03 22.84 -0.25
C ALA A 166 -61.71 21.90 -1.43
N SER A 167 -62.51 20.90 -1.83
CA SER A 167 -63.69 20.18 -1.31
C SER A 167 -64.01 19.07 -2.34
N ALA A 168 -64.76 18.05 -1.92
CA ALA A 168 -65.68 17.21 -2.69
C ALA A 168 -65.22 15.95 -3.48
N ARG A 169 -65.75 14.83 -2.95
CA ARG A 169 -66.55 13.75 -3.58
C ARG A 169 -65.89 12.67 -4.47
N ARG A 170 -65.89 11.45 -3.89
CA ARG A 170 -66.34 10.12 -4.38
C ARG A 170 -67.10 10.07 -5.71
N PRO A 171 -67.03 8.93 -6.42
CA PRO A 171 -67.85 7.75 -6.09
C PRO A 171 -67.19 6.71 -5.19
#